data_AF-A0A8B3F9X6-F1
#
_entry.id   AF-A0A8B3F9X6-F1
#
_cell.length_a   1.000
_cell.length_b   1.000
_cell.length_c   1.000
_cell.angle_alpha   90.00
_cell.angle_beta   90.00
_cell.angle_gamma   90.00
#
_symmetry.space_group_name_H-M   'P 1'
#
loop_
_entity.id
_entity.type
_entity.pdbx_description
1 polymer ?
#
loop_
_entity_poly.entity_id
_entity_poly.type
_entity_poly.pdbx_seq_one_letter_code
_entity_poly.pdbx_strand_id
1 'polypeptide(L)'
;MKNNLNFRFIDLSERLNTSYDNNYPSDEDEYIENKKIKSEVVCFICDAHACGERLLVEKAFKLLLDNTGCQEDFDILEEIISPVLKNKIIDSELLNKYLKDSPLFRWF
;
A
#
# COMPACT_ATOMS: atom_id res chain seq x y z
N MET A 1 -21.91 5.29 -0.04
CA MET A 1 -20.53 5.13 -0.56
C MET A 1 -19.49 5.20 0.56
N LYS A 2 -19.42 6.25 1.39
CA LYS A 2 -18.49 6.35 2.53
C LYS A 2 -18.39 5.10 3.44
N ASN A 3 -19.53 4.55 3.85
CA ASN A 3 -19.54 3.37 4.73
C ASN A 3 -18.88 2.15 4.06
N ASN A 4 -19.05 1.98 2.74
CA ASN A 4 -18.43 0.89 1.99
C ASN A 4 -16.90 1.04 1.93
N LEU A 5 -16.39 2.26 1.73
CA LEU A 5 -14.96 2.53 1.74
C LEU A 5 -14.32 2.31 3.12
N ASN A 6 -14.99 2.69 4.21
CA ASN A 6 -14.48 2.41 5.55
C ASN A 6 -14.37 0.90 5.83
N PHE A 7 -15.39 0.11 5.48
CA PHE A 7 -15.32 -1.35 5.65
C PHE A 7 -14.21 -1.97 4.81
N ARG A 8 -14.08 -1.55 3.54
CA ARG A 8 -12.97 -1.99 2.68
C ARG A 8 -11.61 -1.64 3.27
N PHE A 9 -11.46 -0.44 3.82
CA PHE A 9 -10.20 -0.02 4.45
C PHE A 9 -9.86 -0.87 5.67
N ILE A 10 -10.84 -1.17 6.52
CA ILE A 10 -10.65 -2.01 7.72
C ILE A 10 -10.22 -3.43 7.30
N ASP A 11 -10.93 -4.04 6.36
CA ASP A 11 -10.60 -5.37 5.82
C ASP A 11 -9.17 -5.42 5.25
N LEU A 12 -8.82 -4.45 4.41
CA LEU A 12 -7.48 -4.36 3.83
C LEU A 12 -6.39 -4.13 4.88
N SER A 13 -6.68 -3.32 5.91
CA SER A 13 -5.75 -3.08 7.01
C SER A 13 -5.49 -4.34 7.82
N GLU A 14 -6.54 -5.11 8.14
CA GLU A 14 -6.41 -6.36 8.87
C GLU A 14 -5.63 -7.39 8.07
N ARG A 15 -5.97 -7.57 6.79
CA ARG A 15 -5.28 -8.52 5.89
C ARG A 15 -3.81 -8.19 5.71
N LEU A 16 -3.47 -6.91 5.51
CA LEU A 16 -2.08 -6.52 5.29
C LEU A 16 -1.25 -6.65 6.57
N ASN A 17 -1.77 -6.19 7.71
CA ASN A 17 -1.05 -6.24 8.99
C ASN A 17 -0.85 -7.67 9.53
N THR A 18 -1.70 -8.61 9.13
CA THR A 18 -1.60 -10.03 9.52
C THR A 18 -1.00 -10.91 8.42
N SER A 19 -0.61 -10.33 7.29
CA SER A 19 -0.12 -11.08 6.13
C SER A 19 1.08 -11.94 6.52
N TYR A 20 2.05 -11.36 7.23
CA TYR A 20 3.28 -12.04 7.66
C TYR A 20 3.09 -13.04 8.81
N ASP A 21 1.93 -13.04 9.47
CA ASP A 21 1.62 -14.03 10.51
C ASP A 21 1.09 -15.35 9.90
N ASN A 22 0.82 -15.37 8.60
CA ASN A 22 0.32 -16.55 7.91
C ASN A 22 1.46 -17.55 7.61
N ASN A 23 1.15 -18.84 7.74
CA ASN A 23 2.03 -19.89 7.28
C ASN A 23 1.85 -20.12 5.77
N TYR A 24 2.65 -19.44 4.96
CA TYR A 24 2.69 -19.67 3.52
C TYR A 24 3.41 -20.99 3.18
N PRO A 25 2.99 -21.69 2.11
CA PRO A 25 3.68 -22.91 1.66
C PRO A 25 5.09 -22.67 1.13
N SER A 26 5.37 -21.46 0.64
CA SER A 26 6.68 -21.03 0.14
C SER A 26 6.81 -19.50 0.17
N ASP A 27 8.05 -19.01 0.05
CA ASP A 27 8.34 -17.57 -0.08
C ASP A 27 7.71 -16.96 -1.35
N GLU A 28 7.55 -17.77 -2.42
CA GLU A 28 6.89 -17.32 -3.66
C GLU A 28 5.38 -17.12 -3.44
N ASP A 29 4.73 -18.00 -2.68
CA ASP A 29 3.31 -17.85 -2.33
C ASP A 29 3.10 -16.63 -1.43
N GLU A 30 4.00 -16.40 -0.48
CA GLU A 30 4.01 -15.20 0.37
C GLU A 30 4.14 -13.94 -0.49
N TYR A 31 5.12 -13.90 -1.40
CA TYR A 31 5.33 -12.78 -2.32
C TYR A 31 4.08 -12.49 -3.15
N ILE A 32 3.45 -13.51 -3.73
CA ILE A 32 2.25 -13.37 -4.56
C ILE A 32 1.09 -12.79 -3.74
N GLU A 33 0.82 -13.31 -2.54
CA GLU A 33 -0.29 -12.83 -1.73
C GLU A 33 -0.02 -11.42 -1.17
N ASN A 34 1.20 -11.13 -0.73
CA ASN A 34 1.60 -9.80 -0.27
C ASN A 34 1.43 -8.77 -1.40
N LYS A 35 1.93 -9.07 -2.60
CA LYS A 35 1.74 -8.24 -3.81
C LYS A 35 0.26 -8.02 -4.13
N LYS A 36 -0.55 -9.07 -4.00
CA LYS A 36 -1.99 -8.98 -4.25
C LYS A 36 -2.69 -8.05 -3.25
N ILE A 37 -2.48 -8.22 -1.95
CA ILE A 37 -3.09 -7.35 -0.93
C ILE A 37 -2.64 -5.90 -1.12
N LYS A 38 -1.35 -5.66 -1.35
CA LYS A 38 -0.83 -4.30 -1.61
C LYS A 38 -1.40 -3.67 -2.88
N SER A 39 -1.59 -4.45 -3.93
CA SER A 39 -2.27 -3.99 -5.16
C SER A 39 -3.71 -3.58 -4.89
N GLU A 40 -4.43 -4.32 -4.05
CA GLU A 40 -5.80 -3.96 -3.64
C GLU A 40 -5.83 -2.65 -2.84
N VAL A 41 -4.82 -2.39 -2.00
CA VAL A 41 -4.66 -1.11 -1.29
C VAL A 41 -4.42 0.05 -2.27
N VAL A 42 -3.61 -0.14 -3.31
CA VAL A 42 -3.42 0.88 -4.37
C VAL A 42 -4.73 1.17 -5.12
N CYS A 43 -5.48 0.14 -5.48
CA CYS A 43 -6.82 0.30 -6.08
C CYS A 43 -7.75 1.07 -5.13
N PHE A 44 -7.74 0.75 -3.84
CA PHE A 44 -8.52 1.46 -2.83
C PHE A 44 -8.14 2.95 -2.73
N ILE A 45 -6.84 3.29 -2.78
CA ILE A 45 -6.36 4.68 -2.80
C ILE A 45 -6.97 5.45 -3.99
N CYS A 46 -6.98 4.84 -5.17
CA CYS A 46 -7.56 5.44 -6.37
C CYS A 46 -9.08 5.65 -6.23
N ASP A 47 -9.80 4.66 -5.74
CA ASP A 47 -11.25 4.75 -5.50
C ASP A 47 -11.61 5.82 -4.45
N ALA A 48 -10.87 5.85 -3.34
CA ALA A 48 -11.05 6.82 -2.28
C ALA A 48 -10.77 8.25 -2.77
N HIS A 49 -9.73 8.43 -3.58
CA HIS A 49 -9.43 9.70 -4.23
C HIS A 49 -10.55 10.14 -5.17
N ALA A 50 -11.06 9.24 -6.02
CA ALA A 50 -12.18 9.53 -6.93
C ALA A 50 -13.46 9.92 -6.18
N CYS A 51 -13.65 9.43 -4.95
CA CYS A 51 -14.76 9.80 -4.08
C CYS A 51 -14.51 11.07 -3.24
N GLY A 52 -13.32 11.68 -3.31
CA GLY A 52 -12.94 12.84 -2.51
C GLY A 52 -12.60 12.54 -1.05
N GLU A 53 -12.38 11.27 -0.70
CA GLU A 53 -12.10 10.81 0.67
C GLU A 53 -10.61 10.97 1.05
N ARG A 54 -10.15 12.21 1.17
CA ARG A 54 -8.73 12.52 1.42
C ARG A 54 -8.13 11.82 2.65
N LEU A 55 -8.89 11.75 3.76
CA LEU A 55 -8.43 11.08 4.97
C LEU A 55 -8.22 9.57 4.77
N LEU A 56 -9.02 8.92 3.92
CA LEU A 56 -8.86 7.49 3.62
C LEU A 56 -7.68 7.27 2.67
N VAL A 57 -7.46 8.17 1.71
CA VAL A 57 -6.26 8.17 0.86
C VAL A 57 -4.99 8.23 1.71
N GLU A 58 -4.90 9.19 2.63
CA GLU A 58 -3.74 9.37 3.51
C GLU A 58 -3.50 8.14 4.39
N LYS A 59 -4.56 7.60 5.00
CA LYS A 59 -4.47 6.39 5.84
C LYS A 59 -4.05 5.16 5.07
N ALA A 60 -4.62 4.92 3.89
CA ALA A 60 -4.28 3.76 3.06
C ALA A 60 -2.87 3.86 2.49
N PHE A 61 -2.43 5.05 2.12
CA PHE A 61 -1.06 5.24 1.68
C PHE A 61 -0.06 5.02 2.81
N LYS A 62 -0.35 5.54 4.01
CA LYS A 62 0.48 5.28 5.18
C LYS A 62 0.53 3.78 5.52
N LEU A 63 -0.61 3.09 5.49
CA LEU A 63 -0.68 1.64 5.71
C LEU A 63 0.20 0.86 4.72
N LEU A 64 0.17 1.22 3.44
CA LEU A 64 1.00 0.59 2.40
C LEU A 64 2.49 0.75 2.70
N LEU A 65 2.91 1.95 3.10
CA LEU A 65 4.30 2.25 3.42
C LEU A 65 4.76 1.60 4.72
N ASP A 66 3.92 1.61 5.76
CA ASP A 66 4.23 0.97 7.06
C ASP A 66 4.40 -0.56 6.90
N ASN A 67 3.78 -1.14 5.86
CA ASN A 67 3.92 -2.56 5.47
C ASN A 67 4.91 -2.76 4.31
N THR A 68 5.77 -1.78 4.03
CA THR A 68 6.89 -1.93 3.10
C THR A 68 8.17 -1.84 3.91
N GLY A 69 8.81 -2.98 4.18
CA GLY A 69 9.96 -3.05 5.10
C GLY A 69 11.14 -3.89 4.63
N CYS A 70 10.95 -4.80 3.66
CA CYS A 70 11.98 -5.62 3.01
C CYS A 70 12.28 -5.19 1.55
N GLN A 71 13.32 -5.75 0.92
CA GLN A 71 13.66 -5.41 -0.47
C GLN A 71 12.53 -5.87 -1.39
N GLU A 72 12.02 -7.06 -1.12
CA GLU A 72 10.90 -7.69 -1.83
C GLU A 72 9.65 -6.81 -1.76
N ASP A 73 9.37 -6.22 -0.59
CA ASP A 73 8.29 -5.27 -0.42
C ASP A 73 8.47 -4.01 -1.26
N PHE A 74 9.72 -3.52 -1.35
CA PHE A 74 10.05 -2.32 -2.11
C PHE A 74 9.89 -2.58 -3.61
N ASP A 75 10.36 -3.73 -4.11
CA ASP A 75 10.18 -4.16 -5.50
C ASP A 75 8.67 -4.23 -5.84
N ILE A 76 7.86 -4.81 -4.95
CA ILE A 76 6.38 -4.81 -5.09
C ILE A 76 5.85 -3.38 -5.18
N LEU A 77 6.28 -2.48 -4.28
CA LEU A 77 5.81 -1.10 -4.24
C LEU A 77 6.10 -0.38 -5.57
N GLU A 78 7.31 -0.51 -6.10
CA GLU A 78 7.70 0.10 -7.39
C GLU A 78 6.81 -0.39 -8.54
N GLU A 79 6.49 -1.68 -8.57
CA GLU A 79 5.62 -2.26 -9.58
C GLU A 79 4.18 -1.71 -9.51
N ILE A 80 3.63 -1.54 -8.31
CA ILE A 80 2.19 -1.28 -8.13
C ILE A 80 1.86 0.21 -7.99
N ILE A 81 2.80 1.09 -7.65
CA ILE A 81 2.50 2.49 -7.26
C ILE A 81 2.12 3.40 -8.45
N SER A 82 2.40 2.95 -9.69
CA SER A 82 2.18 3.73 -10.91
C SER A 82 0.81 4.44 -11.02
N PRO A 83 -0.34 3.81 -10.67
CA PRO A 83 -1.65 4.46 -10.72
C PRO A 83 -1.77 5.67 -9.77
N VAL A 84 -1.17 5.60 -8.58
CA VAL A 84 -1.22 6.69 -7.58
C VAL A 84 -0.46 7.92 -8.10
N LEU A 85 0.71 7.68 -8.70
CA LEU A 85 1.55 8.73 -9.27
C LEU A 85 0.92 9.34 -10.54
N LYS A 86 0.43 8.51 -11.46
CA LYS A 86 -0.20 8.97 -12.72
C LYS A 86 -1.45 9.81 -12.46
N ASN A 87 -2.24 9.45 -11.46
CA ASN A 87 -3.42 10.21 -11.05
C ASN A 87 -3.10 11.43 -10.17
N LYS A 88 -1.81 11.69 -9.88
CA LYS A 88 -1.36 12.79 -9.00
C LYS A 88 -2.07 12.80 -7.64
N ILE A 89 -2.42 11.62 -7.15
CA ILE A 89 -3.02 11.45 -5.82
C ILE A 89 -1.97 11.81 -4.76
N ILE A 90 -0.73 11.44 -5.06
CA ILE A 90 0.48 11.73 -4.29
C ILE A 90 1.54 12.18 -5.29
N ASP A 91 2.26 13.25 -4.95
CA ASP A 91 3.38 13.70 -5.74
C ASP A 91 4.67 12.95 -5.36
N SER A 92 5.65 12.98 -6.26
CA SER A 92 6.93 12.32 -6.06
C SER A 92 7.72 12.91 -4.89
N GLU A 93 7.50 14.17 -4.51
CA GLU A 93 8.18 14.79 -3.37
C GLU A 93 7.69 14.19 -2.04
N LEU A 94 6.38 14.01 -1.90
CA LEU A 94 5.77 13.42 -0.73
C LEU A 94 6.18 11.95 -0.58
N LEU A 95 6.16 11.17 -1.67
CA LEU A 95 6.68 9.80 -1.67
C LEU A 95 8.15 9.77 -1.26
N ASN A 96 9.00 10.62 -1.85
CA ASN A 96 10.43 10.69 -1.51
C ASN A 96 10.66 11.09 -0.05
N LYS A 97 9.83 11.98 0.52
CA LYS A 97 9.90 12.35 1.93
C LYS A 97 9.62 11.14 2.82
N TYR A 98 8.56 10.39 2.52
CA TYR A 98 8.24 9.18 3.27
C TYR A 98 9.32 8.10 3.15
N LEU A 99 9.90 7.92 1.95
CA LEU A 99 10.97 6.95 1.75
C LEU A 99 12.25 7.33 2.51
N LYS A 100 12.62 8.63 2.53
CA LYS A 100 13.78 9.13 3.29
C LYS A 100 13.67 8.90 4.80
N ASP A 101 12.47 9.05 5.34
CA ASP A 101 12.20 8.86 6.77
C ASP A 101 11.96 7.39 7.13
N SER A 102 12.01 6.48 6.14
CA SER A 102 11.75 5.06 6.29
C SER A 102 13.05 4.23 6.24
N PRO A 103 13.12 3.07 6.92
CA PRO A 103 14.19 2.08 6.71
C PRO A 103 14.41 1.70 5.24
N LEU A 104 13.40 1.92 4.39
CA LEU A 104 13.44 1.74 2.94
C LEU A 104 14.44 2.63 2.20
N PHE A 105 14.86 3.76 2.79
CA PHE A 105 15.84 4.65 2.14
C PHE A 105 17.13 3.92 1.77
N ARG A 106 17.47 2.82 2.45
CA ARG A 106 18.66 2.02 2.17
C ARG A 106 18.67 1.35 0.79
N TRP A 107 17.52 1.29 0.12
CA TRP A 107 17.34 0.66 -1.19
C TRP A 107 17.04 1.64 -2.31
N PHE A 108 17.06 2.94 -2.00
CA PHE A 108 16.91 4.05 -2.95
C PHE A 108 18.29 4.61 -3.33
#